data_AF-A0A072V3I3-F1
#
_entry.id   AF-A0A072V3I3-F1
#
_cell.length_a   1.000
_cell.length_b   1.000
_cell.length_c   1.000
_cell.angle_alpha   90.00
_cell.angle_beta   90.00
_cell.angle_gamma   90.00
#
_symmetry.space_group_name_H-M   'P 1'
#
loop_
_entity.id
_entity.type
_entity.pdbx_description
1 polymer ?
#
loop_
_entity_poly.entity_id
_entity_poly.type
_entity_poly.pdbx_seq_one_letter_code
_entity_poly.pdbx_strand_id
1 'polypeptide(L)'
;MSMASTSVIVEEEKQLILYSYWRSSCSFRVRIALNLKGLKYDYKAVNLLKGEQSHPDFLQLNPVGFVPVLVDGPAVIFDSFAIIMYLEDKFPQQHPLLPTDIHKRAINFQAVSIVSSSIQPLHNLNLLKYVEGKVGPDEKLPWVQNVIKKGFTALEKLLKEHTGRYATGDEVFMVCC
;
A
#
# COMPACT_ATOMS: atom_id res chain seq x y z
N MET A 1 -50.30 28.74 -5.99
CA MET A 1 -48.86 28.65 -6.31
C MET A 1 -48.11 28.40 -5.02
N SER A 2 -47.77 27.15 -4.73
CA SER A 2 -46.90 26.77 -3.61
C SER A 2 -45.57 26.36 -4.22
N MET A 3 -44.51 27.12 -3.98
CA MET A 3 -43.16 26.74 -4.37
C MET A 3 -42.61 25.80 -3.31
N ALA A 4 -42.43 24.54 -3.67
CA ALA A 4 -41.66 23.59 -2.87
C ALA A 4 -40.18 24.02 -2.90
N SER A 5 -39.62 24.33 -1.73
CA SER A 5 -38.17 24.46 -1.56
C SER A 5 -37.55 23.07 -1.68
N THR A 6 -36.82 22.83 -2.76
CA THR A 6 -35.98 21.64 -2.91
C THR A 6 -34.70 21.86 -2.12
N SER A 7 -34.60 21.24 -0.94
CA SER A 7 -33.38 21.16 -0.15
C SER A 7 -32.34 20.37 -0.94
N VAL A 8 -31.29 21.05 -1.43
CA VAL A 8 -30.10 20.38 -1.97
C VAL A 8 -29.39 19.72 -0.79
N ILE A 9 -29.50 18.40 -0.68
CA ILE A 9 -28.66 17.62 0.21
C ILE A 9 -27.26 17.65 -0.42
N VAL A 10 -26.38 18.48 0.11
CA VAL A 10 -24.94 18.38 -0.17
C VAL A 10 -24.49 17.12 0.57
N GLU A 11 -24.30 16.01 -0.15
CA GLU A 11 -23.57 14.87 0.41
C GLU A 11 -22.18 15.37 0.80
N GLU A 12 -21.91 15.39 2.10
CA GLU A 12 -20.62 15.72 2.66
C GLU A 12 -19.61 14.72 2.08
N GLU A 13 -18.77 15.17 1.12
CA GLU A 13 -17.69 14.35 0.58
C GLU A 13 -16.78 13.96 1.76
N LYS A 14 -16.96 12.76 2.29
CA LYS A 14 -16.13 12.27 3.40
C LYS A 14 -14.71 12.10 2.88
N GLN A 15 -13.82 12.95 3.41
CA GLN A 15 -12.43 12.99 3.02
C GLN A 15 -11.71 11.70 3.43
N LEU A 16 -10.96 11.10 2.49
CA LEU A 16 -10.11 9.94 2.75
C LEU A 16 -9.05 10.29 3.81
N ILE A 17 -8.81 9.42 4.77
CA ILE A 17 -7.76 9.61 5.78
C ILE A 17 -6.75 8.47 5.69
N LEU A 18 -5.48 8.80 5.50
CA LEU A 18 -4.39 7.83 5.44
C LEU A 18 -3.50 7.94 6.68
N TYR A 19 -3.57 6.94 7.55
CA TYR A 19 -2.59 6.74 8.61
C TYR A 19 -1.31 6.16 8.01
N SER A 20 -0.21 6.91 8.12
CA SER A 20 1.00 6.66 7.35
C SER A 20 2.26 7.02 8.12
N TYR A 21 3.33 6.28 7.83
CA TYR A 21 4.68 6.64 8.24
C TYR A 21 5.53 6.94 7.02
N TRP A 22 6.25 8.06 7.07
CA TRP A 22 6.90 8.60 5.88
C TRP A 22 7.96 7.66 5.27
N ARG A 23 8.64 6.83 6.08
CA ARG A 23 9.61 5.80 5.63
C ARG A 23 9.02 4.40 5.47
N SER A 24 7.71 4.21 5.69
CA SER A 24 7.10 2.90 5.47
C SER A 24 6.94 2.65 3.98
N SER A 25 7.53 1.57 3.46
CA SER A 25 7.38 1.15 2.08
C SER A 25 5.93 0.83 1.75
N CYS A 26 5.22 0.08 2.61
CA CYS A 26 3.79 -0.21 2.44
C CYS A 26 2.94 1.08 2.39
N SER A 27 3.25 2.08 3.23
CA SER A 27 2.53 3.35 3.19
C SER A 27 2.92 4.21 1.98
N PHE A 28 4.12 4.02 1.42
CA PHE A 28 4.54 4.68 0.18
C PHE A 28 3.73 4.17 -1.02
N ARG A 29 3.49 2.85 -1.12
CA ARG A 29 2.64 2.25 -2.17
C ARG A 29 1.26 2.90 -2.24
N VAL A 30 0.60 3.05 -1.09
CA VAL A 30 -0.74 3.66 -1.01
C VAL A 30 -0.70 5.15 -1.35
N ARG A 31 0.35 5.87 -0.95
CA ARG A 31 0.53 7.27 -1.37
C ARG A 31 0.70 7.39 -2.88
N ILE A 32 1.48 6.51 -3.51
CA ILE A 32 1.62 6.50 -4.97
C ILE A 32 0.25 6.24 -5.60
N ALA A 33 -0.46 5.21 -5.18
CA ALA A 33 -1.78 4.86 -5.70
C ALA A 33 -2.79 6.03 -5.59
N LEU A 34 -2.90 6.66 -4.42
CA LEU A 34 -3.77 7.83 -4.22
C LEU A 34 -3.41 8.99 -5.16
N ASN A 35 -2.11 9.27 -5.34
CA ASN A 35 -1.64 10.32 -6.24
C ASN A 35 -1.88 9.99 -7.71
N LEU A 36 -1.65 8.74 -8.14
CA LEU A 36 -1.93 8.29 -9.51
C LEU A 36 -3.41 8.44 -9.83
N LYS A 37 -4.30 8.06 -8.89
CA LYS A 37 -5.75 8.23 -9.04
C LYS A 37 -6.22 9.67 -8.86
N GLY A 38 -5.35 10.62 -8.51
CA GLY A 38 -5.69 12.03 -8.29
C GLY A 38 -6.62 12.27 -7.08
N LEU A 39 -6.60 11.36 -6.10
CA LEU A 39 -7.49 11.42 -4.93
C LEU A 39 -6.88 12.29 -3.83
N LYS A 40 -7.67 13.24 -3.31
CA LYS A 40 -7.30 14.03 -2.14
C LYS A 40 -7.52 13.20 -0.87
N TYR A 41 -6.60 13.33 0.08
CA TYR A 41 -6.68 12.64 1.36
C TYR A 41 -5.96 13.43 2.46
N ASP A 42 -6.40 13.24 3.70
CA ASP A 42 -5.74 13.70 4.90
C ASP A 42 -4.64 12.72 5.33
N TYR A 43 -3.41 13.22 5.44
CA TYR A 43 -2.30 12.43 5.96
C TYR A 43 -2.29 12.49 7.49
N LYS A 44 -2.43 11.35 8.16
CA LYS A 44 -2.24 11.21 9.61
C LYS A 44 -0.92 10.50 9.89
N ALA A 45 0.02 11.20 10.51
CA ALA A 45 1.32 10.63 10.82
C ALA A 45 1.23 9.63 11.97
N VAL A 46 1.88 8.47 11.81
CA VAL A 46 2.10 7.49 12.87
C VAL A 46 3.60 7.22 12.98
N ASN A 47 4.21 7.56 14.10
CA ASN A 47 5.64 7.45 14.31
C ASN A 47 6.05 6.04 14.77
N LEU A 48 6.54 5.25 13.81
CA LEU A 48 6.98 3.87 14.08
C LEU A 48 8.22 3.78 14.98
N LEU A 49 9.03 4.83 15.06
CA LEU A 49 10.21 4.86 15.95
C LEU A 49 9.79 5.09 17.40
N LYS A 50 8.69 5.80 17.63
CA LYS A 50 8.09 6.00 18.96
C LYS A 50 7.13 4.89 19.37
N GLY A 51 6.82 3.94 18.47
CA GLY A 51 5.90 2.84 18.76
C GLY A 51 4.42 3.25 18.77
N GLU A 52 4.05 4.36 18.14
CA GLU A 52 2.65 4.86 18.13
C GLU A 52 1.66 3.87 17.51
N GLN A 53 2.12 2.98 16.63
CA GLN A 53 1.31 1.90 16.04
C GLN A 53 0.86 0.83 17.04
N SER A 54 1.43 0.83 18.26
CA SER A 54 1.03 -0.07 19.35
C SER A 54 0.10 0.60 20.35
N HIS A 55 -0.25 1.88 20.14
CA HIS A 55 -1.20 2.59 21.00
C HIS A 55 -2.60 1.99 20.88
N PRO A 56 -3.38 1.84 21.97
CA PRO A 56 -4.73 1.27 21.93
C PRO A 56 -5.65 1.90 20.88
N ASP A 57 -5.58 3.22 20.71
CA ASP A 57 -6.38 3.94 19.70
C ASP A 57 -6.04 3.53 18.26
N PHE A 58 -4.76 3.28 17.97
CA PHE A 58 -4.35 2.80 16.65
C PHE A 58 -4.71 1.33 16.45
N LEU A 59 -4.60 0.51 17.51
CA LEU A 59 -4.94 -0.92 17.45
C LEU A 59 -6.45 -1.16 17.23
N GLN A 60 -7.30 -0.21 17.60
CA GLN A 60 -8.72 -0.23 17.21
C GLN A 60 -8.92 -0.11 15.69
N LEU A 61 -8.01 0.57 14.98
CA LEU A 61 -8.04 0.70 13.53
C LEU A 61 -7.39 -0.50 12.83
N ASN A 62 -6.24 -0.95 13.34
CA ASN A 62 -5.54 -2.12 12.83
C ASN A 62 -4.97 -2.96 13.99
N PRO A 63 -5.56 -4.12 14.29
CA PRO A 63 -5.13 -4.96 15.41
C PRO A 63 -3.73 -5.57 15.21
N VAL A 64 -3.20 -5.58 13.99
CA VAL A 64 -1.82 -6.01 13.70
C VAL A 64 -0.80 -4.94 14.12
N GLY A 65 -1.23 -3.67 14.25
CA GLY A 65 -0.34 -2.57 14.60
C GLY A 65 0.63 -2.19 13.48
N PHE A 66 0.17 -2.24 12.22
CA PHE A 66 0.96 -1.80 11.06
C PHE A 66 0.33 -0.61 10.34
N VAL A 67 1.18 0.20 9.71
CA VAL A 67 0.77 1.18 8.71
C VAL A 67 1.01 0.61 7.31
N PRO A 68 0.22 1.00 6.29
CA PRO A 68 -0.84 2.01 6.32
C PRO A 68 -2.21 1.51 6.82
N VAL A 69 -3.06 2.45 7.19
CA VAL A 69 -4.51 2.27 7.34
C VAL A 69 -5.22 3.38 6.58
N LEU A 70 -6.17 3.04 5.72
CA LEU A 70 -7.05 3.97 5.04
C LEU A 70 -8.41 3.97 5.74
N VAL A 71 -8.91 5.16 6.08
CA VAL A 71 -10.27 5.37 6.57
C VAL A 71 -11.06 6.13 5.51
N ASP A 72 -12.23 5.60 5.18
CA ASP A 72 -13.14 6.12 4.17
C ASP A 72 -14.58 6.02 4.69
N GLY A 73 -15.03 7.09 5.34
CA GLY A 73 -16.28 7.10 6.09
C GLY A 73 -16.33 5.98 7.14
N PRO A 74 -17.28 5.02 7.05
CA PRO A 74 -17.36 3.90 7.98
C PRO A 74 -16.34 2.78 7.69
N ALA A 75 -15.69 2.79 6.51
CA ALA A 75 -14.75 1.75 6.13
C ALA A 75 -13.36 2.02 6.71
N VAL A 76 -12.78 1.02 7.36
CA VAL A 76 -11.40 1.02 7.83
C VAL A 76 -10.68 -0.15 7.16
N ILE A 77 -9.74 0.16 6.27
CA ILE A 77 -9.00 -0.84 5.50
C ILE A 77 -7.52 -0.73 5.89
N PHE A 78 -6.95 -1.83 6.35
CA PHE A 78 -5.51 -2.00 6.53
C PHE A 78 -4.98 -3.04 5.54
N ASP A 79 -3.65 -3.13 5.42
CA ASP A 79 -2.91 -3.81 4.34
C ASP A 79 -2.82 -2.99 3.04
N SER A 80 -1.60 -2.72 2.58
CA SER A 80 -1.37 -1.86 1.41
C SER A 80 -1.96 -2.44 0.12
N PHE A 81 -1.96 -3.77 -0.05
CA PHE A 81 -2.52 -4.38 -1.25
C PHE A 81 -4.04 -4.30 -1.23
N ALA A 82 -4.66 -4.63 -0.10
CA ALA A 82 -6.11 -4.51 0.08
C ALA A 82 -6.61 -3.06 -0.13
N ILE A 83 -5.88 -2.07 0.40
CA ILE A 83 -6.20 -0.65 0.19
C ILE A 83 -6.15 -0.30 -1.30
N ILE A 84 -5.13 -0.73 -2.03
CA ILE A 84 -5.02 -0.37 -3.46
C ILE A 84 -6.13 -1.04 -4.28
N MET A 85 -6.47 -2.30 -3.98
CA MET A 85 -7.61 -2.97 -4.62
C MET A 85 -8.93 -2.26 -4.32
N TYR A 86 -9.16 -1.84 -3.07
CA TYR A 86 -10.31 -1.04 -2.69
C TYR A 86 -10.41 0.27 -3.48
N LEU A 87 -9.28 0.97 -3.65
CA LEU A 87 -9.23 2.20 -4.44
C LEU A 87 -9.53 1.94 -5.91
N GLU A 88 -9.06 0.82 -6.48
CA GLU A 88 -9.35 0.44 -7.85
C GLU A 88 -10.85 0.20 -8.08
N ASP A 89 -11.49 -0.54 -7.17
CA ASP A 89 -12.93 -0.85 -7.27
C ASP A 89 -13.83 0.36 -7.00
N LYS A 90 -13.47 1.20 -6.02
CA LYS A 90 -14.27 2.37 -5.62
C LYS A 90 -14.16 3.54 -6.60
N PHE A 91 -13.00 3.70 -7.21
CA PHE A 91 -12.66 4.85 -8.06
C PHE A 91 -12.26 4.38 -9.49
N PRO A 92 -13.16 3.67 -10.21
CA PRO A 92 -12.86 3.11 -11.53
C PRO A 92 -12.81 4.17 -12.64
N GLN A 93 -13.32 5.38 -12.39
CA GLN A 93 -13.28 6.49 -13.35
C GLN A 93 -11.94 7.25 -13.32
N GLN A 94 -11.13 7.06 -12.27
CA GLN A 94 -9.81 7.62 -12.10
C GLN A 94 -8.75 6.73 -12.77
N HIS A 95 -7.48 7.17 -12.77
CA HIS A 95 -6.36 6.43 -13.37
C HIS A 95 -6.38 4.94 -12.98
N PRO A 96 -6.44 3.99 -13.94
CA PRO A 96 -6.51 2.57 -13.63
C PRO A 96 -5.19 2.08 -13.03
N LEU A 97 -5.27 1.37 -11.91
CA LEU A 97 -4.11 0.77 -11.27
C LEU A 97 -3.86 -0.65 -11.75
N LEU A 98 -4.76 -1.24 -12.52
CA LEU A 98 -4.58 -2.57 -13.10
C LEU A 98 -4.83 -2.57 -14.62
N PRO A 99 -4.09 -3.40 -15.37
CA PRO A 99 -4.38 -3.61 -16.78
C PRO A 99 -5.68 -4.42 -16.95
N THR A 100 -6.41 -4.10 -18.01
CA THR A 100 -7.64 -4.81 -18.40
C THR A 100 -7.36 -6.23 -18.88
N ASP A 101 -6.26 -6.45 -19.61
CA ASP A 101 -5.82 -7.78 -20.02
C ASP A 101 -5.54 -8.68 -18.82
N ILE A 102 -6.16 -9.87 -18.80
CA ILE A 102 -6.11 -10.78 -17.66
C ILE A 102 -4.71 -11.34 -17.43
N HIS A 103 -3.94 -11.60 -18.48
CA HIS A 103 -2.59 -12.15 -18.35
C HIS A 103 -1.63 -11.11 -17.79
N LYS A 104 -1.66 -9.89 -18.34
CA LYS A 104 -0.88 -8.75 -17.84
C LYS A 104 -1.24 -8.41 -16.40
N ARG A 105 -2.51 -8.55 -16.02
CA ARG A 105 -2.98 -8.38 -14.64
C ARG A 105 -2.43 -9.45 -13.71
N ALA A 106 -2.40 -10.71 -14.15
CA ALA A 106 -1.76 -11.79 -13.40
C ALA A 106 -0.26 -11.52 -13.17
N ILE A 107 0.46 -11.02 -14.17
CA ILE A 107 1.87 -10.61 -14.00
C ILE A 107 2.02 -9.47 -12.99
N ASN A 108 1.12 -8.47 -13.02
CA ASN A 108 1.10 -7.41 -12.01
C ASN A 108 0.91 -7.98 -10.60
N PHE A 109 -0.05 -8.89 -10.42
CA PHE A 109 -0.27 -9.53 -9.12
C PHE A 109 0.91 -10.37 -8.66
N GLN A 110 1.56 -11.12 -9.55
CA GLN A 110 2.76 -11.89 -9.20
C GLN A 110 3.89 -10.96 -8.73
N ALA A 111 4.15 -9.89 -9.48
CA ALA A 111 5.18 -8.92 -9.12
C ALA A 111 4.89 -8.22 -7.78
N VAL A 112 3.64 -7.77 -7.58
CA VAL A 112 3.20 -7.15 -6.32
C VAL A 112 3.29 -8.15 -5.16
N SER A 113 2.93 -9.42 -5.37
CA SER A 113 3.02 -10.48 -4.35
C SER A 113 4.47 -10.80 -3.99
N ILE A 114 5.40 -10.82 -4.95
CA ILE A 114 6.84 -10.96 -4.65
C ILE A 114 7.26 -9.87 -3.66
N VAL A 115 6.97 -8.61 -3.95
CA VAL A 115 7.37 -7.50 -3.08
C VAL A 115 6.61 -7.52 -1.74
N SER A 116 5.31 -7.80 -1.76
CA SER A 116 4.42 -7.63 -0.59
C SER A 116 4.40 -8.82 0.36
N SER A 117 4.67 -10.03 -0.14
CA SER A 117 4.62 -11.27 0.64
C SER A 117 6.00 -11.91 0.80
N SER A 118 6.85 -11.83 -0.22
CA SER A 118 8.16 -12.51 -0.21
C SER A 118 9.34 -11.63 0.15
N ILE A 119 9.21 -10.29 0.08
CA ILE A 119 10.28 -9.35 0.41
C ILE A 119 9.94 -8.55 1.67
N GLN A 120 8.88 -7.72 1.62
CA GLN A 120 8.60 -6.74 2.66
C GLN A 120 8.41 -7.32 4.07
N PRO A 121 7.62 -8.41 4.27
CA PRO A 121 7.41 -8.96 5.61
C PRO A 121 8.70 -9.54 6.20
N LEU A 122 9.60 -10.01 5.34
CA LEU A 122 10.85 -10.64 5.73
C LEU A 122 11.98 -9.64 6.02
N HIS A 123 11.78 -8.34 5.82
CA HIS A 123 12.75 -7.33 6.26
C HIS A 123 12.10 -6.16 7.02
N ASN A 124 10.85 -6.32 7.47
CA ASN A 124 10.18 -5.27 8.22
C ASN A 124 10.86 -5.00 9.57
N LEU A 125 10.59 -3.83 10.15
CA LEU A 125 11.25 -3.37 11.38
C LEU A 125 11.12 -4.35 12.55
N ASN A 126 9.96 -5.01 12.71
CA ASN A 126 9.72 -5.91 13.83
C ASN A 126 10.55 -7.19 13.70
N LEU A 127 10.62 -7.77 12.50
CA LEU A 127 11.45 -8.94 12.26
C LEU A 127 12.93 -8.60 12.39
N LEU A 128 13.36 -7.43 11.91
CA LEU A 128 14.77 -7.02 12.05
C LEU A 128 15.18 -6.81 13.50
N LYS A 129 14.29 -6.25 14.35
CA LYS A 129 14.51 -6.16 15.80
C LYS A 129 14.59 -7.54 16.45
N TYR A 130 13.77 -8.50 15.99
CA TYR A 130 13.83 -9.87 16.46
C TYR A 130 15.17 -10.54 16.09
N VAL A 131 15.60 -10.44 14.82
CA VAL A 131 16.88 -10.99 14.36
C VAL A 131 18.05 -10.39 15.15
N GLU A 132 18.08 -9.07 15.30
CA GLU A 132 19.10 -8.34 16.05
C GLU A 132 19.16 -8.78 17.53
N GLY A 133 18.00 -8.98 18.17
CA GLY A 133 17.93 -9.35 19.59
C GLY A 133 18.03 -10.84 19.91
N LYS A 134 17.75 -11.73 18.96
CA LYS A 134 17.69 -13.19 19.19
C LYS A 134 18.72 -14.01 18.43
N VAL A 135 19.18 -13.52 17.29
CA VAL A 135 20.18 -14.21 16.46
C VAL A 135 21.54 -13.54 16.63
N GLY A 136 21.59 -12.22 16.47
CA GLY A 136 22.80 -11.43 16.70
C GLY A 136 22.73 -10.05 16.05
N PRO A 137 23.44 -9.04 16.59
CA PRO A 137 23.37 -7.66 16.07
C PRO A 137 23.89 -7.54 14.63
N ASP A 138 24.86 -8.37 14.26
CA ASP A 138 25.48 -8.36 12.92
C ASP A 138 24.68 -9.14 11.86
N GLU A 139 23.64 -9.89 12.27
CA GLU A 139 22.86 -10.78 11.38
C GLU A 139 21.77 -10.04 10.60
N LYS A 140 21.40 -8.84 11.06
CA LYS A 140 20.33 -8.03 10.46
C LYS A 140 20.61 -7.65 9.01
N LEU A 141 21.82 -7.15 8.72
CA LEU A 141 22.16 -6.68 7.38
C LEU A 141 22.29 -7.85 6.37
N PRO A 142 23.03 -8.94 6.67
CA PRO A 142 23.08 -10.12 5.80
C PRO A 142 21.71 -10.70 5.50
N TRP A 143 20.82 -10.76 6.50
CA TRP A 143 19.46 -11.23 6.34
C TRP A 143 18.67 -10.37 5.34
N VAL A 144 18.66 -9.05 5.53
CA VAL A 144 17.98 -8.10 4.63
C VAL A 144 18.50 -8.23 3.21
N GLN A 145 19.83 -8.27 3.04
CA GLN A 145 20.47 -8.38 1.74
C GLN A 145 20.07 -9.68 1.02
N ASN A 146 20.05 -10.81 1.73
CA ASN A 146 19.64 -12.09 1.17
C ASN A 146 18.18 -12.08 0.70
N VAL A 147 17.26 -11.60 1.55
CA VAL A 147 15.83 -11.49 1.24
C VAL A 147 15.59 -10.59 0.02
N ILE A 148 16.18 -9.39 0.01
CA ILE A 148 16.04 -8.44 -1.09
C ILE A 148 16.64 -9.02 -2.37
N LYS A 149 17.86 -9.56 -2.32
CA LYS A 149 18.54 -10.13 -3.50
C LYS A 149 17.70 -11.26 -4.12
N LYS A 150 17.19 -12.19 -3.31
CA LYS A 150 16.36 -13.29 -3.79
C LYS A 150 15.08 -12.79 -4.46
N GLY A 151 14.38 -11.85 -3.81
CA GLY A 151 13.13 -11.30 -4.33
C GLY A 151 13.30 -10.48 -5.60
N PHE A 152 14.29 -9.58 -5.64
CA PHE A 152 14.58 -8.80 -6.85
C PHE A 152 15.10 -9.67 -7.99
N THR A 153 15.85 -10.74 -7.72
CA THR A 153 16.23 -11.71 -8.75
C THR A 153 15.02 -12.40 -9.37
N ALA A 154 14.00 -12.73 -8.57
CA ALA A 154 12.76 -13.30 -9.08
C ALA A 154 11.95 -12.27 -9.88
N LEU A 155 11.86 -11.03 -9.39
CA LEU A 155 11.17 -9.93 -10.06
C LEU A 155 11.79 -9.61 -11.43
N GLU A 156 13.12 -9.55 -11.50
CA GLU A 156 13.86 -9.31 -12.75
C GLU A 156 13.55 -10.39 -13.79
N LYS A 157 13.58 -11.66 -13.38
CA LYS A 157 13.26 -12.79 -14.27
C LYS A 157 11.80 -12.75 -14.73
N LEU A 158 10.87 -12.43 -13.83
CA LEU A 158 9.45 -12.34 -14.14
C LEU A 158 9.18 -11.23 -15.16
N LEU A 159 9.77 -10.05 -14.97
CA LEU A 159 9.42 -8.87 -15.77
C LEU A 159 10.17 -8.78 -17.10
N LYS A 160 11.24 -9.55 -17.30
CA LYS A 160 12.12 -9.49 -18.49
C LYS A 160 11.39 -9.44 -19.85
N GLU A 161 10.29 -10.18 -19.99
CA GLU A 161 9.53 -10.26 -21.25
C GLU A 161 8.28 -9.35 -21.27
N HIS A 162 8.05 -8.61 -20.19
CA HIS A 162 6.85 -7.77 -19.99
C HIS A 162 7.17 -6.28 -19.86
N THR A 163 8.44 -5.91 -19.66
CA THR A 163 8.87 -4.52 -19.52
C THR A 163 8.72 -3.72 -20.81
N GLY A 164 8.29 -2.46 -20.66
CA GLY A 164 8.38 -1.42 -21.68
C GLY A 164 9.06 -0.19 -21.06
N ARG A 165 8.42 0.97 -21.14
CA ARG A 165 8.82 2.16 -20.38
C ARG A 165 8.71 1.95 -18.85
N TYR A 166 7.77 1.12 -18.42
CA TYR A 166 7.54 0.75 -17.03
C TYR A 166 7.59 -0.77 -16.85
N ALA A 167 7.33 -1.25 -15.63
CA ALA A 167 7.46 -2.66 -15.26
C ALA A 167 6.61 -3.62 -16.11
N THR A 168 5.43 -3.18 -16.57
CA THR A 168 4.59 -3.98 -17.48
C THR A 168 4.08 -3.13 -18.66
N GLY A 169 4.94 -2.89 -19.64
CA GLY A 169 4.64 -2.04 -20.81
C GLY A 169 4.79 -0.54 -20.54
N ASP A 170 4.00 0.28 -21.24
CA ASP A 170 4.20 1.75 -21.30
C ASP A 170 3.25 2.57 -20.41
N GLU A 171 2.44 1.89 -19.60
CA GLU A 171 1.52 2.50 -18.63
C GLU A 171 1.94 2.19 -17.18
N VAL A 172 1.60 3.10 -16.27
CA VAL A 172 1.87 2.95 -14.83
C VAL A 172 0.71 2.21 -14.17
N PHE A 173 0.99 1.03 -13.61
CA PHE A 173 0.06 0.21 -12.84
C PHE A 173 0.55 0.00 -11.41
N MET A 174 -0.22 -0.72 -10.60
CA MET A 174 0.06 -1.08 -9.21
C MET A 174 1.45 -1.71 -9.02
N VAL A 175 1.96 -2.45 -10.01
CA VAL A 175 3.33 -3.01 -9.95
C VAL A 175 4.42 -1.94 -9.81
N CYS A 176 4.12 -0.68 -10.17
CA CYS A 176 5.02 0.47 -10.03
C CYS A 176 4.82 1.24 -8.71
N CYS A 177 3.83 0.86 -7.90
CA CYS A 177 3.55 1.44 -6.59
C CYS A 177 4.34 0.73 -5.48
#